data_AF-A0A350UIB6-F1
#
_entry.id   AF-A0A350UIB6-F1
#
_cell.length_a   1.000
_cell.length_b   1.000
_cell.length_c   1.000
_cell.angle_alpha   90.00
_cell.angle_beta   90.00
_cell.angle_gamma   90.00
#
_symmetry.space_group_name_H-M   'P 1'
#
loop_
_entity.id
_entity.type
_entity.pdbx_description
1 polymer ?
#
loop_
_entity_poly.entity_id
_entity_poly.type
_entity_poly.pdbx_seq_one_letter_code
_entity_poly.pdbx_strand_id
1 'polypeptide(L)'
;MKPRNDRTWVLLDNLRKEFEQLLRAPDEDVPKYIEKFIETFESGGSMVRFPAIKMLEASAKLRKSEEGRRLILAAAEQIRQTPFPEIQGPPPAPPRPEGDPQSPGKMKPGQRYLVLRTFTDFDRQVVEAGRELTFLSYSFFPYDGGYTLYFEEGVIRLAEIDDGNIVILRDFPLYFGEV
;
A
#
# COMPACT_ATOMS: atom_id res chain seq x y z
N MET A 1 21.56 -5.13 -7.47
CA MET A 1 20.57 -4.15 -7.99
C MET A 1 19.19 -4.79 -7.81
N LYS A 2 18.38 -4.37 -6.82
CA LYS A 2 17.07 -4.98 -6.56
C LYS A 2 16.11 -4.65 -7.71
N PRO A 3 15.25 -5.59 -8.16
CA PRO A 3 14.25 -5.27 -9.18
C PRO A 3 13.25 -4.26 -8.59
N ARG A 4 13.12 -3.09 -9.23
CA ARG A 4 12.10 -2.09 -8.88
C ARG A 4 10.74 -2.61 -9.32
N ASN A 5 10.09 -3.39 -8.46
CA ASN A 5 8.73 -3.90 -8.66
C ASN A 5 7.68 -2.84 -8.27
N ASP A 6 7.92 -1.59 -8.66
CA ASP A 6 7.06 -0.46 -8.37
C ASP A 6 6.07 -0.33 -9.52
N ARG A 7 4.79 -0.54 -9.20
CA ARG A 7 3.66 -0.48 -10.14
C ARG A 7 3.69 0.79 -10.99
N THR A 8 4.16 1.90 -10.43
CA THR A 8 4.31 3.19 -11.13
C THR A 8 5.32 3.10 -12.29
N TRP A 9 6.43 2.39 -12.10
CA TRP A 9 7.46 2.22 -13.13
C TRP A 9 6.98 1.39 -14.31
N VAL A 10 6.21 0.32 -14.05
CA VAL A 10 5.61 -0.51 -15.10
C VAL A 10 4.64 0.31 -15.95
N LEU A 11 3.80 1.13 -15.30
CA LEU A 11 2.84 2.01 -15.98
C LEU A 11 3.54 3.08 -16.82
N LEU A 12 4.60 3.71 -16.29
CA LEU A 12 5.39 4.70 -17.04
C LEU A 12 6.12 4.09 -18.25
N ASP A 13 6.62 2.85 -18.13
CA ASP A 13 7.26 2.17 -19.25
C ASP A 13 6.26 1.82 -20.36
N ASN A 14 5.04 1.40 -19.99
CA ASN A 14 3.96 1.17 -20.96
C ASN A 14 3.55 2.47 -21.66
N LEU A 15 3.35 3.56 -20.92
CA LEU A 15 3.08 4.89 -21.50
C LEU A 15 4.19 5.36 -22.45
N ARG A 16 5.45 5.14 -22.08
CA ARG A 16 6.60 5.45 -22.94
C ARG A 16 6.54 4.67 -24.25
N LYS A 17 6.22 3.37 -24.21
CA LYS A 17 6.10 2.53 -25.43
C LYS A 17 4.98 3.02 -26.34
N GLU A 18 3.83 3.38 -25.79
CA GLU A 18 2.73 3.93 -26.60
C GLU A 18 3.09 5.31 -27.18
N PHE A 19 3.81 6.14 -26.43
CA PHE A 19 4.35 7.41 -26.93
C PHE A 19 5.33 7.21 -28.10
N GLU A 20 6.25 6.25 -28.01
CA GLU A 20 7.20 5.95 -29.08
C GLU A 20 6.51 5.46 -30.35
N GLN A 21 5.43 4.69 -30.21
CA GLN A 21 4.58 4.28 -31.32
C GLN A 21 3.86 5.49 -31.96
N LEU A 22 3.26 6.36 -31.13
CA LEU A 22 2.59 7.57 -31.59
C LEU A 22 3.53 8.51 -32.36
N LEU A 23 4.80 8.64 -31.94
CA LEU A 23 5.80 9.44 -32.64
C LEU A 23 6.07 8.95 -34.07
N ARG A 24 6.01 7.62 -34.28
CA ARG A 24 6.35 6.96 -35.55
C ARG A 24 5.13 6.70 -36.44
N ALA A 25 3.92 6.78 -35.89
CA ALA A 25 2.69 6.51 -36.61
C ALA A 25 2.54 7.43 -37.83
N PRO A 26 2.01 6.96 -38.96
CA PRO A 26 1.54 7.84 -40.04
C PRO A 26 0.34 8.68 -39.57
N ASP A 27 0.04 9.80 -40.24
CA ASP A 27 -0.99 10.75 -39.79
C ASP A 27 -2.39 10.13 -39.73
N GLU A 28 -2.72 9.24 -40.67
CA GLU A 28 -3.96 8.47 -40.71
C GLU A 28 -4.19 7.56 -39.50
N ASP A 29 -3.11 7.10 -38.85
CA ASP A 29 -3.18 6.20 -37.70
C ASP A 29 -3.08 6.93 -36.36
N VAL A 30 -2.80 8.23 -36.35
CA VAL A 30 -2.67 9.04 -35.11
C VAL A 30 -3.85 8.85 -34.15
N PRO A 31 -5.14 8.86 -34.59
CA PRO A 31 -6.27 8.64 -33.70
C PRO A 31 -6.19 7.33 -32.93
N LYS A 32 -5.81 6.24 -33.60
CA LYS A 32 -5.69 4.89 -33.03
C LYS A 32 -4.60 4.82 -31.96
N TYR A 33 -3.48 5.49 -32.16
CA TYR A 33 -2.39 5.52 -31.17
C TYR A 33 -2.69 6.45 -29.99
N ILE A 34 -3.46 7.52 -30.21
CA ILE A 34 -3.99 8.36 -29.12
C ILE A 34 -4.92 7.54 -28.23
N GLU A 35 -5.82 6.75 -28.80
CA GLU A 35 -6.75 5.89 -28.05
C GLU A 35 -6.01 4.94 -27.11
N LYS A 36 -5.04 4.17 -27.64
CA LYS A 36 -4.19 3.27 -26.83
C LYS A 36 -3.40 4.00 -25.74
N PHE A 37 -2.92 5.19 -26.04
CA PHE A 37 -2.20 6.01 -25.07
C PHE A 37 -3.12 6.44 -23.93
N ILE A 38 -4.37 6.82 -24.22
CA ILE A 38 -5.39 7.18 -23.23
C ILE A 38 -5.77 5.96 -22.38
N GLU A 39 -6.02 4.79 -22.97
CA GLU A 39 -6.30 3.55 -22.22
C GLU A 39 -5.18 3.21 -21.21
N THR A 40 -3.93 3.38 -21.64
CA THR A 40 -2.76 3.15 -20.78
C THR A 40 -2.68 4.19 -19.66
N PHE A 41 -2.99 5.46 -19.96
CA PHE A 41 -3.09 6.52 -18.98
C PHE A 41 -4.20 6.25 -17.94
N GLU A 42 -5.39 5.84 -18.37
CA GLU A 42 -6.52 5.52 -17.49
C GLU A 42 -6.17 4.40 -16.51
N SER A 43 -5.42 3.39 -16.97
CA SER A 43 -4.90 2.31 -16.14
C SER A 43 -3.89 2.78 -15.09
N GLY A 44 -3.17 3.89 -15.35
CA GLY A 44 -2.18 4.47 -14.44
C GLY A 44 -2.71 5.57 -13.53
N GLY A 45 -3.85 6.16 -13.86
CA GLY A 45 -4.52 7.15 -13.03
C GLY A 45 -3.73 8.45 -12.83
N SER A 46 -3.95 9.11 -11.68
CA SER A 46 -3.36 10.41 -11.34
C SER A 46 -1.83 10.41 -11.30
N MET A 47 -1.22 9.26 -10.98
CA MET A 47 0.23 9.12 -10.84
C MET A 47 1.01 9.39 -12.13
N VAL A 48 0.40 9.16 -13.29
CA VAL A 48 1.05 9.28 -14.60
C VAL A 48 0.53 10.46 -15.43
N ARG A 49 -0.39 11.27 -14.88
CA ARG A 49 -1.03 12.40 -15.58
C ARG A 49 -0.01 13.41 -16.12
N PHE A 50 0.86 13.92 -15.26
CA PHE A 50 1.82 14.95 -15.68
C PHE A 50 2.81 14.43 -16.73
N PRO A 51 3.44 13.26 -16.56
CA PRO A 51 4.25 12.63 -17.61
C PRO A 51 3.49 12.43 -18.94
N ALA A 52 2.26 11.92 -18.88
CA ALA A 52 1.44 11.66 -20.06
C ALA A 52 1.15 12.94 -20.86
N ILE A 53 0.77 14.03 -20.18
CA ILE A 53 0.56 15.34 -20.82
C ILE A 53 1.85 15.82 -21.49
N LYS A 54 3.00 15.72 -20.81
CA LYS A 54 4.28 16.18 -21.36
C LYS A 54 4.72 15.36 -22.57
N MET A 55 4.46 14.07 -22.59
CA MET A 55 4.70 13.22 -23.74
C MET A 55 3.86 13.66 -24.94
N LEU A 56 2.55 13.86 -24.77
CA LEU A 56 1.67 14.32 -25.85
C LEU A 56 2.07 15.72 -26.36
N GLU A 57 2.35 16.68 -25.46
CA GLU A 57 2.84 18.01 -25.83
C GLU A 57 4.15 17.95 -26.62
N ALA A 58 5.06 17.02 -26.29
CA ALA A 58 6.30 16.81 -27.03
C ALA A 58 6.03 16.18 -28.42
N SER A 59 5.14 15.19 -28.51
CA SER A 59 4.75 14.57 -29.78
C SER A 59 4.17 15.59 -30.75
N ALA A 60 3.28 16.45 -30.25
CA ALA A 60 2.66 17.52 -31.04
C ALA A 60 3.68 18.48 -31.67
N LYS A 61 4.77 18.81 -30.96
CA LYS A 61 5.85 19.68 -31.48
C LYS A 61 6.65 19.05 -32.61
N LEU A 62 6.79 17.73 -32.59
CA LEU A 62 7.54 16.99 -33.61
C LEU A 62 6.69 16.64 -34.85
N ARG A 63 5.37 16.86 -34.77
CA ARG A 63 4.43 16.53 -35.84
C ARG A 63 4.40 17.60 -36.95
N LYS A 64 4.47 17.14 -38.20
CA LYS A 64 4.38 18.00 -39.40
C LYS A 64 2.95 18.35 -39.77
N SER A 65 2.04 17.37 -39.71
CA SER A 65 0.61 17.60 -39.98
C SER A 65 -0.04 18.43 -38.88
N GLU A 66 -0.80 19.43 -39.32
CA GLU A 66 -1.60 20.30 -38.45
C GLU A 66 -2.74 19.52 -37.79
N GLU A 67 -3.39 18.62 -38.53
CA GLU A 67 -4.46 17.78 -38.02
C GLU A 67 -3.97 16.82 -36.95
N GLY A 68 -2.85 16.13 -37.20
CA GLY A 68 -2.23 15.24 -36.22
C GLY A 68 -1.82 15.99 -34.95
N ARG A 69 -1.26 17.20 -35.09
CA ARG A 69 -0.92 18.07 -33.96
C ARG A 69 -2.16 18.45 -33.14
N ARG A 70 -3.25 18.84 -33.81
CA ARG A 70 -4.51 19.22 -33.17
C ARG A 70 -5.09 18.06 -32.35
N LEU A 71 -5.10 16.85 -32.92
CA LEU A 71 -5.61 15.65 -32.24
C LEU A 71 -4.78 15.31 -30.99
N ILE A 72 -3.46 15.36 -31.09
CA ILE A 72 -2.56 15.08 -29.95
C ILE A 72 -2.76 16.10 -28.81
N LEU A 73 -2.89 17.39 -29.16
CA LEU A 73 -3.13 18.44 -28.16
C LEU A 73 -4.52 18.32 -27.52
N ALA A 74 -5.54 17.92 -28.28
CA ALA A 74 -6.87 17.65 -27.74
C ALA A 74 -6.83 16.51 -26.72
N ALA A 75 -6.08 15.44 -26.99
CA ALA A 75 -5.88 14.35 -26.05
C ALA A 75 -5.15 14.80 -24.77
N ALA A 76 -4.15 15.67 -24.88
CA ALA A 76 -3.46 16.23 -23.72
C ALA A 76 -4.41 17.07 -22.84
N GLU A 77 -5.31 17.83 -23.46
CA GLU A 77 -6.33 18.61 -22.74
C GLU A 77 -7.38 17.71 -22.09
N GLN A 78 -7.82 16.65 -22.78
CA GLN A 78 -8.71 15.64 -22.20
C GLN A 78 -8.09 15.04 -20.92
N ILE A 79 -6.83 14.62 -20.96
CA ILE A 79 -6.10 14.08 -19.80
C ILE A 79 -6.01 15.10 -18.65
N ARG A 80 -5.83 16.38 -18.98
CA ARG A 80 -5.78 17.48 -18.01
C ARG A 80 -7.12 17.68 -17.29
N GLN A 81 -8.21 17.58 -18.03
CA GLN A 81 -9.58 17.80 -17.56
C GLN A 81 -10.24 16.55 -16.95
N THR A 82 -9.75 15.35 -17.28
CA THR A 82 -10.31 14.07 -16.80
C THR A 82 -10.30 14.06 -15.28
N PRO A 83 -11.46 14.10 -14.59
CA PRO A 83 -11.48 14.04 -13.14
C PRO A 83 -10.96 12.66 -12.71
N PHE A 84 -9.99 12.64 -11.81
CA PHE A 84 -9.70 11.39 -11.12
C PHE A 84 -10.66 11.29 -9.95
N PRO A 85 -11.24 10.10 -9.70
CA PRO A 85 -11.81 9.87 -8.38
C PRO A 85 -10.71 10.22 -7.38
N GLU A 86 -11.03 11.03 -6.38
CA GLU A 86 -10.19 11.07 -5.19
C GLU A 86 -9.95 9.62 -4.82
N ILE A 87 -8.67 9.21 -4.74
CA ILE A 87 -8.36 7.95 -4.11
C ILE A 87 -8.92 8.15 -2.71
N GLN A 88 -10.10 7.59 -2.44
CA GLN A 88 -10.57 7.44 -1.07
C GLN A 88 -9.39 6.75 -0.41
N GLY A 89 -8.79 7.43 0.57
CA GLY A 89 -7.74 6.81 1.37
C GLY A 89 -8.23 5.45 1.86
N PRO A 90 -7.33 4.57 2.32
CA PRO A 90 -7.76 3.30 2.89
C PRO A 90 -8.92 3.58 3.87
N PRO A 91 -10.02 2.80 3.81
CA PRO A 91 -11.23 3.06 4.57
C PRO A 91 -10.84 3.29 6.03
N PRO A 92 -11.41 4.26 6.75
CA PRO A 92 -10.96 4.61 8.10
C PRO A 92 -10.79 3.34 8.92
N ALA A 93 -9.64 3.22 9.60
CA ALA A 93 -9.28 2.04 10.38
C ALA A 93 -10.45 1.64 11.28
N PRO A 94 -10.81 0.34 11.37
CA PRO A 94 -11.87 -0.10 12.25
C PRO A 94 -11.60 0.37 13.69
N PRO A 95 -12.66 0.73 14.45
CA PRO A 95 -12.49 1.10 15.85
C PRO A 95 -11.85 -0.07 16.60
N ARG A 96 -10.97 0.25 17.56
CA ARG A 96 -10.36 -0.75 18.42
C ARG A 96 -11.46 -1.55 19.14
N PRO A 97 -11.34 -2.88 19.25
CA PRO A 97 -12.27 -3.65 20.07
C PRO A 97 -12.17 -3.18 21.53
N GLU A 98 -13.16 -2.41 21.97
CA GLU A 98 -13.39 -2.10 23.39
C GLU A 98 -14.23 -3.22 23.97
N GLY A 99 -13.65 -4.10 24.80
CA GLY A 99 -14.49 -5.11 25.45
C GLY A 99 -13.81 -6.19 26.25
N ASP A 100 -12.57 -6.59 25.91
CA ASP A 100 -11.94 -7.67 26.66
C ASP A 100 -11.11 -7.14 27.84
N PRO A 101 -11.51 -7.42 29.10
CA PRO A 101 -10.84 -6.93 30.31
C PRO A 101 -9.38 -7.40 30.42
N GLN A 102 -8.92 -8.33 29.60
CA GLN A 102 -7.55 -8.84 29.63
C GLN A 102 -6.94 -8.93 28.22
N SER A 103 -7.11 -7.88 27.41
CA SER A 103 -6.46 -7.69 26.12
C SER A 103 -5.06 -7.04 26.25
N PRO A 104 -4.20 -7.10 25.21
CA PRO A 104 -2.90 -6.43 25.25
C PRO A 104 -2.98 -4.94 25.61
N GLY A 105 -4.10 -4.29 25.28
CA GLY A 105 -4.34 -2.88 25.58
C GLY A 105 -4.51 -2.52 27.05
N LYS A 106 -4.58 -3.51 27.95
CA LYS A 106 -4.70 -3.33 29.40
C LYS A 106 -3.40 -3.58 30.16
N MET A 107 -2.33 -4.00 29.50
CA MET A 107 -1.02 -4.15 30.13
C MET A 107 -0.49 -2.80 30.63
N LYS A 108 0.14 -2.78 31.81
CA LYS A 108 0.60 -1.56 32.48
C LYS A 108 2.10 -1.34 32.26
N PRO A 109 2.55 -0.19 31.75
CA PRO A 109 3.98 0.11 31.64
C PRO A 109 4.71 -0.05 32.99
N GLY A 110 5.86 -0.71 32.98
CA GLY A 110 6.67 -1.06 34.15
C GLY A 110 6.20 -2.31 34.90
N GLN A 111 5.03 -2.87 34.60
CA GLN A 111 4.56 -4.10 35.22
C GLN A 111 5.26 -5.32 34.60
N ARG A 112 5.58 -6.31 35.45
CA ARG A 112 6.11 -7.60 35.03
C ARG A 112 5.01 -8.59 34.73
N TYR A 113 5.21 -9.35 33.66
CA TYR A 113 4.32 -10.39 33.18
C TYR A 113 5.09 -11.68 32.95
N LEU A 114 4.52 -12.79 33.40
CA LEU A 114 5.02 -14.14 33.15
C LEU A 114 4.34 -14.72 31.91
N VAL A 115 5.13 -15.27 31.00
CA VAL A 115 4.61 -16.09 29.89
C VAL A 115 4.17 -17.43 30.44
N LEU A 116 2.88 -17.72 30.40
CA LEU A 116 2.29 -18.93 30.99
C LEU A 116 2.30 -20.14 30.03
N ARG A 117 2.31 -19.88 28.72
CA ARG A 117 2.30 -20.91 27.68
C ARG A 117 3.24 -20.53 26.54
N THR A 118 3.97 -21.49 26.01
CA THR A 118 4.83 -21.27 24.85
C THR A 118 3.99 -21.02 23.61
N PHE A 119 4.36 -20.02 22.82
CA PHE A 119 3.70 -19.71 21.55
C PHE A 119 4.71 -19.19 20.51
N THR A 120 4.25 -19.03 19.28
CA THR A 120 5.02 -18.41 18.19
C THR A 120 4.35 -17.12 17.79
N ASP A 121 5.12 -16.04 17.72
CA ASP A 121 4.62 -14.72 17.33
C ASP A 121 4.57 -14.57 15.80
N PHE A 122 4.11 -13.42 15.32
CA PHE A 122 3.96 -13.11 13.89
C PHE A 122 5.29 -13.12 13.12
N ASP A 123 6.41 -12.75 13.76
CA ASP A 123 7.75 -12.79 13.16
C ASP A 123 8.38 -14.20 13.21
N ARG A 124 7.61 -15.22 13.64
CA ARG A 124 8.03 -16.62 13.87
C ARG A 124 9.01 -16.78 15.02
N GLN A 125 9.05 -15.83 15.95
CA GLN A 125 9.81 -15.96 17.18
C GLN A 125 9.06 -16.87 18.15
N VAL A 126 9.75 -17.87 18.70
CA VAL A 126 9.20 -18.68 19.80
C VAL A 126 9.33 -17.90 21.10
N VAL A 127 8.20 -17.70 21.77
CA VAL A 127 8.10 -17.09 23.10
C VAL A 127 7.86 -18.22 24.10
N GLU A 128 8.87 -18.52 24.90
CA GLU A 128 8.85 -19.68 25.82
C GLU A 128 8.09 -19.39 27.11
N ALA A 129 7.32 -20.38 27.59
CA ALA A 129 6.73 -20.36 28.92
C ALA A 129 7.80 -20.23 30.01
N GLY A 130 7.46 -19.52 31.09
CA GLY A 130 8.36 -19.22 32.20
C GLY A 130 9.20 -17.95 31.99
N ARG A 131 9.16 -17.30 30.81
CA ARG A 131 9.81 -16.00 30.62
C ARG A 131 9.08 -14.91 31.40
N GLU A 132 9.82 -14.14 32.19
CA GLU A 132 9.34 -12.87 32.73
C GLU A 132 9.66 -11.74 31.74
N LEU A 133 8.69 -10.86 31.52
CA LEU A 133 8.78 -9.74 30.60
C LEU A 133 8.29 -8.46 31.30
N THR A 134 9.04 -7.37 31.16
CA THR A 134 8.70 -6.07 31.74
C THR A 134 8.06 -5.20 30.66
N PHE A 135 6.76 -4.93 30.78
CA PHE A 135 6.01 -4.26 29.73
C PHE A 135 6.35 -2.77 29.63
N LEU A 136 6.58 -2.28 28.42
CA LEU A 136 6.90 -0.87 28.16
C LEU A 136 5.71 -0.14 27.53
N SER A 137 5.22 -0.65 26.41
CA SER A 137 4.13 -0.05 25.64
C SER A 137 3.63 -1.00 24.56
N TYR A 138 2.60 -0.60 23.82
CA TYR A 138 2.17 -1.29 22.61
C TYR A 138 1.76 -0.32 21.52
N SER A 139 1.80 -0.79 20.28
CA SER A 139 1.11 -0.15 19.14
C SER A 139 0.09 -1.11 18.55
N PHE A 140 -0.95 -0.55 17.93
CA PHE A 140 -2.03 -1.31 17.29
C PHE A 140 -2.23 -0.83 15.86
N PHE A 141 -2.26 -1.77 14.92
CA PHE A 141 -2.48 -1.59 13.48
C PHE A 141 -3.86 -2.18 13.12
N PRO A 142 -4.91 -1.34 13.05
CA PRO A 142 -6.29 -1.83 13.01
C PRO A 142 -6.65 -2.65 11.77
N TYR A 143 -5.99 -2.40 10.63
CA TYR A 143 -6.30 -3.11 9.37
C TYR A 143 -5.97 -4.59 9.42
N ASP A 144 -4.90 -4.95 10.14
CA ASP A 144 -4.41 -6.33 10.23
C ASP A 144 -4.73 -6.94 11.61
N GLY A 145 -5.46 -6.22 12.46
CA GLY A 145 -5.61 -6.57 13.89
C GLY A 145 -4.25 -6.73 14.59
N GLY A 146 -3.26 -5.95 14.17
CA GLY A 146 -1.85 -6.16 14.53
C GLY A 146 -1.46 -5.45 15.83
N TYR A 147 -1.03 -6.18 16.84
CA TYR A 147 -0.43 -5.69 18.06
C TYR A 147 1.09 -5.84 18.01
N THR A 148 1.83 -4.76 18.25
CA THR A 148 3.26 -4.83 18.58
C THR A 148 3.42 -4.50 20.06
N LEU A 149 3.88 -5.46 20.85
CA LEU A 149 4.09 -5.34 22.29
C LEU A 149 5.57 -5.14 22.54
N TYR A 150 5.91 -4.06 23.23
CA TYR A 150 7.28 -3.71 23.58
C TYR A 150 7.54 -4.07 25.04
N PHE A 151 8.57 -4.88 25.26
CA PHE A 151 9.08 -5.25 26.57
C PHE A 151 10.56 -4.86 26.67
N GLU A 152 11.11 -4.75 27.88
CA GLU A 152 12.55 -4.53 28.07
C GLU A 152 13.38 -5.67 27.44
N GLU A 153 12.84 -6.89 27.46
CA GLU A 153 13.50 -8.12 27.02
C GLU A 153 13.28 -8.42 25.53
N GLY A 154 12.51 -7.58 24.81
CA GLY A 154 12.29 -7.73 23.38
C GLY A 154 10.92 -7.23 22.89
N VAL A 155 10.59 -7.60 21.66
CA VAL A 155 9.34 -7.23 21.00
C VAL A 155 8.58 -8.49 20.65
N ILE A 156 7.26 -8.49 20.86
CA ILE A 156 6.36 -9.57 20.45
C ILE A 156 5.33 -8.97 19.51
N ARG A 157 5.13 -9.60 18.35
CA ARG A 157 4.09 -9.19 17.39
C ARG A 157 3.00 -10.24 17.30
N LEU A 158 1.74 -9.80 17.44
CA LEU A 158 0.56 -10.64 17.28
C LEU A 158 -0.35 -10.01 16.24
N ALA A 159 -0.93 -10.77 15.32
CA ALA A 159 -1.85 -10.22 14.34
C ALA A 159 -3.06 -11.13 14.08
N GLU A 160 -4.26 -10.56 13.97
CA GLU A 160 -5.48 -11.33 13.68
C GLU A 160 -5.48 -11.96 12.28
N ILE A 161 -4.61 -11.52 11.38
CA ILE A 161 -4.40 -12.15 10.08
C ILE A 161 -3.65 -13.50 10.15
N ASP A 162 -3.08 -13.85 11.29
CA ASP A 162 -2.44 -15.14 11.54
C ASP A 162 -3.32 -16.01 12.46
N ASP A 163 -3.75 -17.17 11.97
CA ASP A 163 -4.68 -18.07 12.68
C ASP A 163 -4.15 -18.51 14.06
N GLY A 164 -2.84 -18.69 14.19
CA GLY A 164 -2.21 -19.05 15.47
C GLY A 164 -2.27 -17.89 16.47
N ASN A 165 -2.12 -16.67 15.98
CA ASN A 165 -2.14 -15.44 16.78
C ASN A 165 -3.55 -15.05 17.22
N ILE A 166 -4.58 -15.35 16.43
CA ILE A 166 -6.00 -15.14 16.83
C ILE A 166 -6.29 -15.84 18.17
N VAL A 167 -5.81 -17.08 18.34
CA VAL A 167 -6.02 -17.84 19.58
C VAL A 167 -5.34 -17.16 20.77
N ILE A 168 -4.13 -16.64 20.56
CA ILE A 168 -3.37 -15.93 21.60
C ILE A 168 -4.06 -14.62 21.97
N LEU A 169 -4.54 -13.86 20.99
CA LEU A 169 -5.22 -12.59 21.22
C LEU A 169 -6.58 -12.76 21.91
N ARG A 170 -7.35 -13.79 21.52
CA ARG A 170 -8.63 -14.13 22.16
C ARG A 170 -8.45 -14.67 23.57
N ASP A 171 -7.46 -15.54 23.77
CA ASP A 171 -7.24 -16.23 25.04
C ASP A 171 -6.00 -15.66 25.78
N PHE A 172 -5.71 -14.37 25.58
CA PHE A 172 -4.53 -13.65 26.08
C PHE A 172 -4.18 -13.91 27.57
N PRO A 173 -5.15 -14.01 28.50
CA PRO A 173 -4.88 -14.29 29.91
C PRO A 173 -4.26 -15.66 30.17
N LEU A 174 -4.45 -16.60 29.24
CA LEU A 174 -3.85 -17.93 29.33
C LEU A 174 -2.38 -17.94 28.89
N TYR A 175 -1.91 -16.85 28.26
CA TYR A 175 -0.54 -16.70 27.77
C TYR A 175 0.28 -15.73 28.60
N PHE A 176 -0.34 -14.73 29.22
CA PHE A 176 0.32 -13.73 30.06
C PHE A 176 -0.35 -13.62 31.43
N GLY A 177 0.43 -13.80 32.50
CA GLY A 177 0.00 -13.56 33.88
C GLY A 177 0.77 -12.42 34.53
N GLU A 178 0.13 -11.62 35.38
CA GLU A 178 0.83 -10.62 36.19
C GLU A 178 1.68 -11.31 37.28
N VAL A 179 2.87 -10.76 37.56
CA VAL A 179 3.77 -11.18 38.65
C VAL A 179 3.70 -10.21 39.82
#